data_AF-A0A1V4VE97-F1
#
_entry.id   AF-A0A1V4VE97-F1
#
_cell.length_a   1.000
_cell.length_b   1.000
_cell.length_c   1.000
_cell.angle_alpha   90.00
_cell.angle_beta   90.00
_cell.angle_gamma   90.00
#
_symmetry.space_group_name_H-M   'P 1'
#
loop_
_entity.id
_entity.type
_entity.pdbx_description
1 polymer ?
#
loop_
_entity_poly.entity_id
_entity_poly.type
_entity_poly.pdbx_seq_one_letter_code
_entity_poly.pdbx_strand_id
1 'polypeptide(L)' 'MKIIKVLRMSQGLTQNEVAKKAAITRGWYSLIESGRLQPSKKTTETLERVFGLPADELLRDIKLPARKAQ' A
#
# COMPACT_ATOMS: atom_id res chain seq x y z
N MET A 1 0.28 4.09 -6.56
CA MET A 1 1.66 3.62 -6.38
C MET A 1 1.98 2.58 -7.44
N LYS A 2 2.86 2.90 -8.40
CA LYS A 2 3.22 1.93 -9.45
C LYS A 2 3.99 0.76 -8.86
N ILE A 3 4.86 1.03 -7.88
CA ILE A 3 5.72 0.01 -7.26
C ILE A 3 4.94 -1.07 -6.48
N ILE A 4 3.96 -0.71 -5.64
CA ILE A 4 3.17 -1.70 -4.88
C ILE A 4 2.45 -2.69 -5.81
N LYS A 5 1.83 -2.17 -6.89
CA LYS A 5 1.13 -3.03 -7.85
C LYS A 5 2.09 -4.00 -8.54
N VAL A 6 3.28 -3.52 -8.93
CA VAL A 6 4.32 -4.34 -9.57
C VAL A 6 4.79 -5.44 -8.63
N LEU A 7 5.13 -5.11 -7.38
CA LEU A 7 5.60 -6.08 -6.39
C LEU A 7 4.54 -7.14 -6.06
N ARG A 8 3.28 -6.70 -5.90
CA ARG A 8 2.18 -7.64 -5.70
C ARG A 8 2.07 -8.63 -6.86
N MET A 9 2.14 -8.14 -8.10
CA MET A 9 2.04 -8.98 -9.29
C MET A 9 3.25 -9.89 -9.47
N SER A 10 4.47 -9.42 -9.18
CA SER A 10 5.68 -10.25 -9.27
C SER A 10 5.70 -11.37 -8.22
N GLN A 11 5.03 -11.19 -7.08
CA GLN A 11 4.83 -12.22 -6.07
C GLN A 11 3.60 -13.11 -6.34
N GLY A 12 2.87 -12.91 -7.45
CA GLY A 12 1.67 -13.69 -7.78
C GLY A 12 0.48 -13.47 -6.84
N LEU A 13 0.49 -12.38 -6.04
CA LEU A 13 -0.52 -12.14 -5.01
C LEU A 13 -1.72 -11.37 -5.56
N THR A 14 -2.91 -11.68 -5.05
CA THR A 14 -4.12 -10.87 -5.21
C THR A 14 -4.14 -9.72 -4.21
N GLN A 15 -4.94 -8.69 -4.49
CA GLN A 15 -5.15 -7.58 -3.55
C GLN A 15 -5.71 -8.07 -2.19
N ASN A 16 -6.51 -9.13 -2.21
CA ASN A 16 -7.11 -9.69 -0.99
C ASN A 16 -6.06 -10.40 -0.13
N GLU A 17 -5.12 -11.12 -0.74
CA GLU A 17 -4.04 -11.79 -0.02
C GLU A 17 -3.08 -10.79 0.63
N VAL A 18 -2.71 -9.72 -0.07
CA VAL A 18 -1.89 -8.66 0.55
C VAL A 18 -2.64 -7.99 1.68
N ALA A 19 -3.92 -7.66 1.49
CA ALA A 19 -4.74 -7.05 2.54
C ALA A 19 -4.81 -7.93 3.81
N LYS A 20 -5.01 -9.24 3.65
CA LYS A 20 -4.99 -10.22 4.75
C LYS A 20 -3.63 -10.24 5.45
N LYS A 21 -2.52 -10.34 4.71
CA LYS A 21 -1.15 -10.32 5.28
C LYS A 21 -0.84 -9.00 5.99
N ALA A 22 -1.37 -7.89 5.48
CA ALA A 22 -1.18 -6.55 6.03
C ALA A 22 -2.18 -6.19 7.16
N ALA A 23 -3.09 -7.11 7.52
CA ALA A 23 -4.16 -6.92 8.50
C ALA A 23 -5.04 -5.68 8.24
N ILE A 24 -5.38 -5.44 6.96
CA ILE A 24 -6.28 -4.37 6.52
C ILE A 24 -7.38 -4.92 5.61
N THR A 25 -8.39 -4.11 5.31
CA THR A 25 -9.41 -4.50 4.34
C THR A 25 -8.89 -4.41 2.90
N ARG A 26 -9.42 -5.24 2.01
CA ARG A 26 -9.09 -5.18 0.57
C ARG A 26 -9.37 -3.81 -0.04
N GLY A 27 -10.44 -3.14 0.40
CA GLY A 27 -10.78 -1.78 -0.03
C GLY A 27 -9.72 -0.76 0.37
N TRP A 28 -9.24 -0.81 1.61
CA TRP A 28 -8.13 0.01 2.08
C TRP A 28 -6.85 -0.23 1.28
N TYR A 29 -6.50 -1.51 1.06
CA TYR A 29 -5.35 -1.86 0.24
C TYR A 29 -5.48 -1.30 -1.19
N SER A 30 -6.67 -1.36 -1.81
CA SER A 30 -6.90 -0.78 -3.14
C SER A 30 -6.68 0.74 -3.19
N LEU A 31 -7.08 1.47 -2.15
CA LEU A 31 -6.79 2.91 -2.03
C LEU A 31 -5.30 3.19 -1.87
N ILE A 32 -4.59 2.37 -1.09
CA ILE A 32 -3.13 2.46 -0.94
C ILE A 32 -2.44 2.14 -2.27
N GLU A 33 -2.74 1.00 -2.91
CA GLU A 33 -2.14 0.59 -4.18
C GLU A 33 -2.38 1.64 -5.29
N SER A 34 -3.59 2.23 -5.34
CA SER A 34 -3.89 3.33 -6.27
C SER A 34 -3.23 4.66 -5.90
N GLY A 35 -2.61 4.77 -4.72
CA GLY A 35 -1.96 5.98 -4.21
C GLY A 35 -2.94 7.05 -3.73
N ARG A 36 -4.22 6.71 -3.53
CA ARG A 36 -5.28 7.60 -3.05
C ARG A 36 -5.34 7.71 -1.53
N LEU A 37 -4.70 6.79 -0.82
CA LEU A 37 -4.62 6.77 0.63
C LEU A 37 -3.16 6.59 1.05
N GLN A 38 -2.71 7.45 1.96
CA GLN A 38 -1.44 7.26 2.66
C GLN A 38 -1.65 6.24 3.79
N PRO A 39 -0.92 5.12 3.82
CA PRO A 39 -1.03 4.14 4.90
C PRO A 39 -0.54 4.73 6.24
N SER A 40 -1.10 4.24 7.34
CA SER A 40 -0.57 4.54 8.68
C SER A 40 0.84 3.97 8.88
N LYS A 41 1.57 4.39 9.91
CA LYS A 41 2.86 3.80 10.28
C LYS A 41 2.75 2.27 10.43
N LYS A 42 1.76 1.79 11.18
CA LYS A 42 1.51 0.36 11.39
C LYS A 42 1.23 -0.40 10.09
N THR A 43 0.45 0.19 9.19
CA THR A 43 0.16 -0.41 7.88
C THR A 43 1.39 -0.41 6.98
N THR A 44 2.24 0.61 7.10
CA THR A 44 3.50 0.67 6.37
C THR A 44 4.43 -0.44 6.83
N GLU A 45 4.61 -0.62 8.14
CA GLU A 45 5.41 -1.71 8.74
C GLU A 45 4.91 -3.12 8.36
N THR A 46 3.61 -3.31 8.15
CA THR A 46 3.09 -4.59 7.65
C THR A 46 3.37 -4.76 6.16
N LEU A 47 3.23 -3.71 5.35
CA LEU A 47 3.55 -3.76 3.92
C LEU A 47 5.04 -3.95 3.66
N GLU A 48 5.92 -3.35 4.46
CA GLU A 48 7.36 -3.58 4.43
C GLU A 48 7.68 -5.07 4.62
N ARG A 49 7.03 -5.72 5.59
CA ARG A 49 7.19 -7.16 5.83
C ARG A 49 6.63 -8.03 4.70
N VAL A 50 5.54 -7.61 4.05
CA VAL A 50 4.96 -8.36 2.92
C VAL A 50 5.86 -8.28 1.69
N PHE A 51 6.41 -7.09 1.40
CA PHE A 51 7.16 -6.85 0.17
C PHE A 51 8.68 -6.95 0.32
N GLY A 52 9.19 -6.97 1.55
CA GLY A 52 10.63 -7.02 1.82
C GLY A 52 11.37 -5.74 1.42
N LEU A 53 10.66 -4.61 1.33
CA LEU A 53 11.21 -3.31 0.95
C LEU A 53 10.83 -2.25 1.98
N PRO A 54 11.70 -1.26 2.21
CA PRO A 54 11.43 -0.20 3.17
C PRO A 54 10.33 0.76 2.68
N ALA A 55 9.69 1.42 3.63
CA ALA A 55 8.56 2.32 3.43
C ALA A 55 8.82 3.40 2.40
N ASP A 56 9.99 4.01 2.43
CA ASP A 56 10.39 5.10 1.54
C ASP A 56 10.38 4.66 0.07
N GLU A 57 10.76 3.40 -0.22
CA GLU A 57 10.64 2.82 -1.55
C GLU A 57 9.20 2.52 -1.95
N LEU A 58 8.41 1.97 -1.03
CA LEU A 58 7.01 1.64 -1.29
C LEU A 58 6.18 2.90 -1.57
N LEU A 59 6.46 4.01 -0.87
CA LEU A 59 5.67 5.23 -0.82
C LEU A 59 6.06 6.32 -1.84
N ARG A 60 7.02 6.07 -2.75
CA ARG A 60 7.52 7.07 -3.73
C ARG A 60 6.45 7.69 -4.64
N ASP A 61 5.30 7.02 -4.80
CA ASP A 61 4.24 7.39 -5.75
C ASP A 61 2.92 7.80 -5.06
N ILE A 62 2.94 8.17 -3.77
CA ILE A 62 1.71 8.63 -3.11
C ILE A 62 1.26 9.96 -3.71
N LYS A 63 0.06 9.96 -4.30
CA LYS A 63 -0.65 11.19 -4.66
C LYS A 63 -1.50 11.59 -3.48
N LEU A 64 -0.98 12.48 -2.63
CA LEU A 64 -1.77 13.02 -1.54
C LEU A 64 -3.01 13.71 -2.14
N PRO A 65 -4.24 13.32 -1.76
CA PRO A 65 -5.38 14.17 -2.07
C PRO A 65 -5.13 15.52 -1.39
N ALA A 66 -5.31 16.62 -2.13
CA ALA A 66 -5.27 17.95 -1.57
C ALA A 66 -6.13 17.96 -0.30
N ARG A 67 -5.54 18.34 0.84
CA ARG A 67 -6.27 18.47 2.11
C ARG A 67 -7.51 19.29 1.81
N LYS A 68 -8.70 18.72 1.98
CA LYS A 68 -9.89 19.55 2.14
C LYS A 68 -9.70 20.26 3.47
N ALA A 69 -9.39 21.56 3.40
CA ALA A 69 -9.54 22.45 4.53
C ALA A 69 -10.98 22.27 5.05
N GLN A 70 -11.10 21.92 6.32
CA GLN A 70 -12.34 22.13 7.07
C GLN A 70 -12.52 23.63 7.28
#